data_AF-A0A914HBE4-F1
#
_entry.id   AF-A0A914HBE4-F1
#
_cell.length_a   1.000
_cell.length_b   1.000
_cell.length_c   1.000
_cell.angle_alpha   90.00
_cell.angle_beta   90.00
_cell.angle_gamma   90.00
#
_symmetry.space_group_name_H-M   'P 1'
#
loop_
_entity.id
_entity.type
_entity.pdbx_description
1 polymer ?
#
loop_
_entity_poly.entity_id
_entity_poly.type
_entity_poly.pdbx_seq_one_letter_code
_entity_poly.pdbx_strand_id
1 'polypeptide(L)'
;MIERNRYYYTKLGDLKIKDNVSVWAVVAFISHAGAEIKMMLLDECESPVFCVLGMDKCSNFGSIPLSNSMIVRIHRCRVRIASNNQVTIIGRINCAGLHVVAWCVDDLDCSTRYNSSNGFTFDPQLDAQRLDELRRYWKARIVDDGMARKLFFGMVNHSQLFTRERLANDAGITEQLRQPSEVFQNSFDLFACNAIKGNATDNNNEQHSANCDQNQMNVLEAEDAFLGKLKEIIRKITCESTCISFSRVRPNCYFDVVCQIVAVHVPFEGFGGATYLSVCDGTKSQIDGNFYCVGGTHTTQSQMFSDSEHIKDFVYVIGCWDDYAEKAKKFEAGDIVRILNAKVGPKDANGQFHLSLHGHTANSVKYKRGIECVRKAKRRPSDRCAEDGATEAESNAHPSGKRTRQREDGGD
;
A
#
# COMPACT_ATOMS: atom_id res chain seq x y z
N MET A 1 34.27 7.56 35.92
CA MET A 1 32.89 7.54 35.38
C MET A 1 32.73 6.28 34.56
N ILE A 2 31.76 5.43 34.86
CA ILE A 2 31.44 4.26 34.04
C ILE A 2 30.52 4.78 32.92
N GLU A 3 30.95 4.73 31.66
CA GLU A 3 30.08 4.97 30.48
C GLU A 3 28.93 3.95 30.50
N ARG A 4 27.81 4.32 31.13
CA ARG A 4 26.86 3.32 31.65
C ARG A 4 25.89 2.72 30.65
N ASN A 5 25.91 3.04 29.35
CA ASN A 5 24.92 2.51 28.40
C ASN A 5 25.44 2.40 26.95
N ARG A 6 26.62 1.80 26.72
CA ARG A 6 27.06 1.52 25.35
C ARG A 6 26.53 0.17 24.89
N TYR A 7 25.73 0.17 23.81
CA TYR A 7 25.32 -1.05 23.13
C TYR A 7 26.41 -1.49 22.16
N TYR A 8 26.72 -2.78 22.16
CA TYR A 8 27.56 -3.40 21.15
C TYR A 8 26.68 -4.06 20.10
N TYR A 9 26.98 -3.80 18.84
CA TYR A 9 26.23 -4.35 17.71
C TYR A 9 27.05 -5.41 17.01
N THR A 10 26.49 -6.61 16.89
CA THR A 10 27.11 -7.75 16.20
C THR A 10 26.74 -7.68 14.72
N LYS A 11 27.71 -7.86 13.83
CA LYS A 11 27.44 -8.02 12.39
C LYS A 11 26.73 -9.34 12.13
N LEU A 12 25.93 -9.42 11.06
CA LEU A 12 25.16 -10.61 10.75
C LEU A 12 26.04 -11.84 10.43
N GLY A 13 27.24 -11.62 9.86
CA GLY A 13 28.22 -12.68 9.64
C GLY A 13 28.89 -13.22 10.91
N ASP A 14 28.83 -12.48 12.02
CA ASP A 14 29.51 -12.80 13.27
C ASP A 14 28.57 -13.38 14.35
N LEU A 15 27.34 -13.73 13.97
CA LEU A 15 26.34 -14.24 14.89
C LEU A 15 26.72 -15.62 15.43
N LYS A 16 26.71 -15.75 16.76
CA LYS A 16 26.95 -17.02 17.46
C LYS A 16 25.67 -17.55 18.07
N ILE A 17 25.44 -18.84 17.93
CA ILE A 17 24.22 -19.51 18.39
C ILE A 17 24.12 -19.42 19.92
N LYS A 18 22.90 -19.17 20.42
CA LYS A 18 22.53 -18.94 21.84
C LYS A 18 22.91 -17.58 22.40
N ASP A 19 23.66 -16.74 21.69
CA ASP A 19 23.99 -15.39 22.16
C ASP A 19 22.76 -14.47 22.17
N ASN A 20 22.79 -13.50 23.09
CA ASN A 20 21.91 -12.33 23.07
C ASN A 20 22.69 -11.19 22.41
N VAL A 21 22.18 -10.70 21.29
CA VAL A 21 22.87 -9.72 20.45
C VAL A 21 21.98 -8.51 20.21
N SER A 22 22.62 -7.42 19.82
CA SER A 22 21.97 -6.28 19.17
C SER A 22 22.51 -6.20 17.76
N VAL A 23 21.66 -5.91 16.77
CA VAL A 23 22.06 -5.87 15.37
C VAL A 23 21.54 -4.61 14.68
N TRP A 24 22.26 -4.21 13.64
CA TRP A 24 21.83 -3.22 12.65
C TRP A 24 21.76 -3.94 11.30
N ALA A 25 20.67 -3.76 10.56
CA ALA A 25 20.50 -4.40 9.27
C ALA A 25 19.49 -3.66 8.39
N VAL A 26 19.54 -3.92 7.09
CA VAL A 26 18.49 -3.54 6.14
C VAL A 26 17.50 -4.69 6.00
N VAL A 27 16.21 -4.36 6.02
CA VAL A 27 15.12 -5.30 5.77
C VAL A 27 15.01 -5.53 4.27
N ALA A 28 15.57 -6.64 3.80
CA ALA A 28 15.47 -7.02 2.39
C ALA A 28 14.07 -7.52 2.04
N PHE A 29 13.46 -8.25 2.96
CA PHE A 29 12.11 -8.77 2.84
C PHE A 29 11.43 -8.76 4.21
N ILE A 30 10.13 -8.47 4.21
CA ILE A 30 9.26 -8.62 5.36
C ILE A 30 7.99 -9.34 4.99
N SER A 31 7.60 -10.29 5.83
CA SER A 31 6.32 -10.95 5.81
C SER A 31 5.72 -10.89 7.20
N HIS A 32 4.46 -10.50 7.26
CA HIS A 32 3.69 -10.62 8.49
C HIS A 32 2.92 -11.94 8.43
N ALA A 33 3.14 -12.84 9.39
CA ALA A 33 2.50 -14.15 9.45
C ALA A 33 1.99 -14.44 10.86
N GLY A 34 0.67 -14.41 11.07
CA GLY A 34 0.11 -14.61 12.41
C GLY A 34 0.48 -13.46 13.34
N ALA A 35 0.85 -13.83 14.56
CA ALA A 35 1.42 -12.95 15.57
C ALA A 35 2.94 -12.76 15.41
N GLU A 36 3.54 -13.13 14.27
CA GLU A 36 4.98 -13.00 14.03
C GLU A 36 5.26 -12.09 12.83
N ILE A 37 6.31 -11.27 12.95
CA ILE A 37 6.96 -10.57 11.83
C ILE A 37 8.18 -11.38 11.44
N LYS A 38 8.24 -11.81 10.19
CA LYS A 38 9.38 -12.51 9.61
C LYS A 38 10.11 -11.55 8.68
N MET A 39 11.38 -11.32 8.93
CA MET A 39 12.24 -10.47 8.12
C MET A 39 13.42 -11.26 7.57
N MET A 40 13.88 -10.88 6.39
CA MET A 40 15.21 -11.20 5.90
C MET A 40 16.07 -9.95 6.06
N LEU A 41 17.13 -10.09 6.84
CA LEU A 41 18.04 -9.01 7.20
C LEU A 41 19.33 -9.13 6.40
N LEU A 42 19.83 -7.99 5.94
CA LEU A 42 21.11 -7.86 5.24
C LEU A 42 21.97 -6.78 5.89
N ASP A 43 23.27 -7.01 5.87
CA ASP A 43 24.31 -6.02 6.17
C ASP A 43 25.49 -6.25 5.22
N GLU A 44 26.63 -5.62 5.50
CA GLU A 44 27.83 -5.71 4.65
C GLU A 44 28.45 -7.11 4.59
N CYS A 45 28.00 -8.08 5.41
CA CYS A 45 28.47 -9.46 5.36
C CYS A 45 27.84 -10.29 4.22
N GLU A 46 26.93 -9.71 3.44
CA GLU A 46 26.27 -10.26 2.24
C GLU A 46 25.41 -11.53 2.44
N SER A 47 25.54 -12.20 3.59
CA SER A 47 24.79 -13.40 3.94
C SER A 47 23.46 -13.02 4.60
N PRO A 48 22.31 -13.34 3.98
CA PRO A 48 21.01 -13.03 4.57
C PRO A 48 20.79 -13.81 5.85
N VAL A 49 20.31 -13.11 6.88
CA VAL A 49 19.89 -13.71 8.15
C VAL A 49 18.40 -13.53 8.33
N PHE A 50 17.70 -14.62 8.64
CA PHE A 50 16.29 -14.51 8.97
C PHE A 50 16.08 -13.99 10.38
N CYS A 51 15.05 -13.19 10.56
CA CYS A 51 14.63 -12.67 11.84
C CYS A 51 13.14 -12.93 12.04
N VAL A 52 12.77 -13.44 13.22
CA VAL A 52 11.38 -13.66 13.62
C VAL A 52 11.10 -12.89 14.91
N LEU A 53 10.16 -11.96 14.85
CA LEU A 53 9.73 -11.14 15.98
C LEU A 53 8.29 -11.49 16.36
N GLY A 54 8.06 -11.97 17.59
CA GLY A 54 6.73 -12.18 18.15
C GLY A 54 6.07 -10.86 18.57
N MET A 55 4.84 -10.62 18.14
CA MET A 55 4.05 -9.40 18.38
C MET A 55 3.11 -9.50 19.59
N ASP A 56 2.99 -10.68 20.17
CA ASP A 56 1.94 -11.12 21.09
C ASP A 56 1.92 -10.42 22.48
N LYS A 57 2.92 -9.61 22.83
CA LYS A 57 2.86 -8.70 24.01
C LYS A 57 3.48 -7.33 23.81
N CYS A 58 3.80 -6.99 22.57
CA CYS A 58 4.48 -5.75 22.25
C CYS A 58 3.49 -4.89 21.50
N SER A 59 2.58 -4.24 22.26
CA SER A 59 1.44 -3.47 21.74
C SER A 59 1.81 -2.49 20.63
N ASN A 60 3.04 -1.99 20.65
CA ASN A 60 3.53 -0.99 19.71
C ASN A 60 4.23 -1.58 18.47
N PHE A 61 4.58 -2.88 18.45
CA PHE A 61 5.18 -3.48 17.26
C PHE A 61 4.21 -3.55 16.08
N GLY A 62 2.91 -3.79 16.35
CA GLY A 62 1.86 -3.75 15.34
C GLY A 62 1.54 -2.34 14.82
N SER A 63 2.22 -1.30 15.30
CA SER A 63 2.16 0.06 14.78
C SER A 63 3.43 0.51 14.07
N ILE A 64 4.51 -0.28 14.09
CA ILE A 64 5.72 0.04 13.32
C ILE A 64 5.43 -0.35 11.87
N PRO A 65 5.38 0.59 10.92
CA PRO A 65 5.14 0.33 9.50
C PRO A 65 6.41 -0.25 8.85
N LEU A 66 6.93 -1.35 9.37
CA LEU A 66 8.10 -1.99 8.81
C LEU A 66 7.81 -2.40 7.36
N SER A 67 8.71 -2.02 6.46
CA SER A 67 8.63 -2.34 5.04
C SER A 67 10.01 -2.76 4.51
N ASN A 68 10.02 -3.33 3.30
CA ASN A 68 11.25 -3.62 2.59
C ASN A 68 12.07 -2.33 2.42
N SER A 69 13.39 -2.45 2.42
CA SER A 69 14.35 -1.34 2.36
C SER A 69 14.38 -0.46 3.61
N MET A 70 13.71 -0.79 4.70
CA MET A 70 13.94 -0.08 5.97
C MET A 70 15.24 -0.55 6.63
N ILE A 71 15.96 0.38 7.26
CA ILE A 71 17.05 0.02 8.16
C ILE A 71 16.45 -0.21 9.54
N VAL A 72 16.77 -1.34 10.16
CA VAL A 72 16.34 -1.69 11.50
C VAL A 72 17.52 -1.84 12.44
N ARG A 73 17.29 -1.41 13.68
CA ARG A 73 18.14 -1.67 14.83
C ARG A 73 17.36 -2.47 15.84
N ILE A 74 17.82 -3.68 16.12
CA ILE A 74 17.14 -4.64 16.98
C ILE A 74 18.02 -4.88 18.19
N HIS A 75 17.51 -4.61 19.39
CA HIS A 75 18.22 -4.83 20.64
C HIS A 75 17.75 -6.11 21.33
N ARG A 76 18.69 -6.80 22.00
CA ARG A 76 18.43 -7.95 22.88
C ARG A 76 17.68 -9.10 22.21
N CYS A 77 18.03 -9.37 20.96
CA CYS A 77 17.53 -10.51 20.21
C CYS A 77 18.41 -11.74 20.43
N ARG A 78 17.85 -12.95 20.30
CA ARG A 78 18.57 -14.19 20.56
C ARG A 78 18.86 -14.94 19.27
N VAL A 79 20.09 -15.40 19.09
CA VAL A 79 20.47 -16.18 17.91
C VAL A 79 20.13 -17.66 18.14
N ARG A 80 19.45 -18.27 17.18
CA ARG A 80 19.06 -19.70 17.17
C ARG A 80 19.35 -20.32 15.81
N ILE A 81 19.35 -21.66 15.78
CA ILE A 81 19.23 -22.41 14.55
C ILE A 81 17.75 -22.77 14.39
N ALA A 82 17.16 -22.48 13.23
CA ALA A 82 15.80 -22.92 12.87
C ALA A 82 15.77 -24.41 12.47
N SER A 83 14.59 -24.99 12.24
CA SER A 83 14.44 -26.41 11.88
C SER A 83 15.23 -26.80 10.62
N ASN A 84 15.42 -25.84 9.71
CA ASN A 84 16.16 -25.99 8.45
C ASN A 84 17.69 -25.75 8.58
N ASN A 85 18.26 -25.85 9.78
CA ASN A 85 19.68 -25.56 10.06
C ASN A 85 20.13 -24.12 9.79
N GLN A 86 19.20 -23.17 9.64
CA GLN A 86 19.54 -21.79 9.35
C GLN A 86 19.70 -20.93 10.60
N VAL A 87 20.76 -20.12 10.63
CA VAL A 87 20.94 -19.09 11.66
C VAL A 87 19.80 -18.07 11.57
N THR A 88 19.06 -17.95 12.66
CA THR A 88 17.87 -17.10 12.76
C THR A 88 17.94 -16.27 14.04
N ILE A 89 17.67 -14.98 13.91
CA ILE A 89 17.49 -14.07 15.03
C ILE A 89 16.03 -14.18 15.51
N ILE A 90 15.82 -14.44 16.80
CA ILE A 90 14.49 -14.53 17.38
C ILE A 90 14.33 -13.44 18.44
N GLY A 91 13.32 -12.59 18.26
CA GLY A 91 12.79 -11.70 19.29
C GLY A 91 11.47 -12.25 19.81
N ARG A 92 11.45 -12.82 21.03
CA ARG A 92 10.23 -13.33 21.67
C ARG A 92 9.95 -12.61 22.98
N ILE A 93 8.70 -12.72 23.46
CA ILE A 93 8.17 -12.21 24.73
C ILE A 93 9.12 -12.32 25.94
N ASN A 94 9.89 -13.41 26.02
CA ASN A 94 10.76 -13.65 27.18
C ASN A 94 12.13 -12.93 27.08
N CYS A 95 12.42 -12.27 25.95
CA CYS A 95 13.57 -11.39 25.81
C CYS A 95 13.24 -10.04 26.45
N ALA A 96 13.41 -9.94 27.78
CA ALA A 96 13.19 -8.71 28.51
C ALA A 96 13.98 -7.53 27.88
N GLY A 97 13.24 -6.55 27.35
CA GLY A 97 13.80 -5.38 26.69
C GLY A 97 14.16 -5.58 25.21
N LEU A 98 13.53 -6.54 24.51
CA LEU A 98 13.49 -6.51 23.05
C LEU A 98 12.99 -5.14 22.59
N HIS A 99 13.74 -4.51 21.72
CA HIS A 99 13.42 -3.18 21.23
C HIS A 99 13.85 -3.04 19.77
N VAL A 100 12.96 -2.50 18.94
CA VAL A 100 13.24 -2.26 17.52
C VAL A 100 13.04 -0.79 17.21
N VAL A 101 14.00 -0.24 16.50
CA VAL A 101 13.89 1.07 15.84
C VAL A 101 14.09 0.86 14.35
N ALA A 102 13.31 1.54 13.53
CA ALA A 102 13.38 1.48 12.09
C ALA A 102 13.48 2.87 11.49
N TRP A 103 14.26 2.99 10.42
CA TRP A 103 14.44 4.21 9.63
C TRP A 103 14.19 3.91 8.17
N CYS A 104 13.68 4.90 7.44
CA CYS A 104 13.62 4.82 5.98
C CYS A 104 15.03 4.98 5.39
N VAL A 105 15.40 4.11 4.45
CA VAL A 105 16.68 4.21 3.72
C VAL A 105 16.82 5.53 2.96
N ASP A 106 15.71 6.02 2.40
CA ASP A 106 15.71 7.19 1.51
C ASP A 106 15.64 8.51 2.27
N ASP A 107 15.36 8.46 3.57
CA ASP A 107 15.21 9.64 4.41
C ASP A 107 16.55 10.07 5.00
N LEU A 108 17.23 11.04 4.38
CA LEU A 108 18.61 11.40 4.71
C LEU A 108 18.78 12.04 6.09
N ASP A 109 17.76 12.74 6.59
CA ASP A 109 17.83 13.49 7.85
C ASP A 109 17.53 12.64 9.10
N CYS A 110 17.19 11.36 8.90
CA CYS A 110 16.82 10.42 9.97
C CYS A 110 15.58 10.86 10.77
N SER A 111 14.78 11.78 10.23
CA SER A 111 13.59 12.33 10.88
C SER A 111 12.47 11.30 10.97
N THR A 112 12.33 10.48 9.93
CA THR A 112 11.33 9.43 9.82
C THR A 112 11.86 8.17 10.49
N ARG A 113 11.41 7.97 11.72
CA ARG A 113 11.77 6.82 12.53
C ARG A 113 10.57 6.24 13.25
N TYR A 114 10.59 4.94 13.40
CA TYR A 114 9.56 4.18 14.09
C TYR A 114 10.20 3.36 15.19
N ASN A 115 9.66 3.37 16.40
CA ASN A 115 10.22 2.63 17.50
C ASN A 115 9.16 1.81 18.22
N SER A 116 9.59 0.68 18.79
CA SER A 116 8.70 -0.25 19.50
C SER A 116 8.45 0.13 20.97
N SER A 117 9.06 1.20 21.46
CA SER A 117 9.04 1.62 22.86
C SER A 117 8.60 3.09 23.00
N ASN A 118 8.47 3.58 24.23
CA ASN A 118 8.16 5.00 24.48
C ASN A 118 9.33 5.94 24.17
N GLY A 119 10.54 5.42 23.94
CA GLY A 119 11.71 6.22 23.66
C GLY A 119 12.96 5.37 23.45
N PHE A 120 13.97 5.93 22.79
CA PHE A 120 15.20 5.22 22.49
C PHE A 120 16.40 6.17 22.57
N THR A 121 17.56 5.61 22.88
CA THR A 121 18.83 6.34 22.82
C THR A 121 19.39 6.31 21.41
N PHE A 122 19.78 7.47 20.89
CA PHE A 122 20.47 7.63 19.62
C PHE A 122 21.80 8.32 19.87
N ASP A 123 22.90 7.67 19.55
CA ASP A 123 24.23 8.25 19.55
C ASP A 123 24.45 9.01 18.23
N PRO A 124 24.52 10.35 18.24
CA PRO A 124 24.62 11.14 17.01
C PRO A 124 25.88 10.88 16.19
N GLN A 125 26.92 10.27 16.76
CA GLN A 125 28.13 9.92 16.03
C GLN A 125 28.06 8.47 15.54
N LEU A 126 27.89 7.52 16.46
CA LEU A 126 27.98 6.10 16.13
C LEU A 126 26.74 5.58 15.39
N ASP A 127 25.53 5.92 15.85
CA ASP A 127 24.31 5.43 15.21
C ASP A 127 24.10 6.13 13.85
N ALA A 128 24.44 7.42 13.73
CA ALA A 128 24.36 8.15 12.46
C ALA A 128 25.34 7.60 11.43
N GLN A 129 26.61 7.38 11.82
CA GLN A 129 27.60 6.75 10.95
C GLN A 129 27.12 5.38 10.46
N ARG A 130 26.59 4.55 11.38
CA ARG A 130 26.11 3.21 11.03
C ARG A 130 24.94 3.24 10.07
N LEU A 131 24.02 4.19 10.25
CA LEU A 131 22.87 4.38 9.36
C LEU A 131 23.33 4.77 7.94
N ASP A 132 24.31 5.67 7.82
CA ASP A 132 24.85 6.09 6.53
C ASP A 132 25.64 4.98 5.83
N GLU A 133 26.36 4.14 6.56
CA GLU A 133 27.00 2.93 6.03
C GLU A 133 25.97 1.99 5.41
N LEU A 134 24.89 1.68 6.12
CA LEU A 134 23.83 0.80 5.62
C LEU A 134 23.06 1.41 4.45
N ARG A 135 22.84 2.73 4.42
CA ARG A 135 22.27 3.43 3.27
C ARG A 135 23.15 3.31 2.04
N ARG A 136 24.46 3.55 2.17
CA ARG A 136 25.44 3.41 1.08
C ARG A 136 25.48 1.97 0.57
N TYR A 137 25.56 1.01 1.48
CA TYR A 137 25.51 -0.41 1.16
C TYR A 137 24.24 -0.77 0.36
N TRP A 138 23.07 -0.37 0.85
CA TRP A 138 21.80 -0.71 0.20
C TRP A 138 21.65 -0.05 -1.18
N LYS A 139 22.06 1.22 -1.31
CA LYS A 139 22.04 1.93 -2.59
C LYS A 139 22.95 1.26 -3.62
N ALA A 140 24.19 0.92 -3.24
CA ALA A 140 25.11 0.19 -4.12
C ALA A 140 24.50 -1.14 -4.58
N ARG A 141 23.82 -1.84 -3.66
CA ARG A 141 23.24 -3.16 -3.91
C ARG A 141 21.97 -3.14 -4.78
N ILE A 142 21.18 -2.06 -4.75
CA ILE A 142 20.02 -1.90 -5.66
C ILE A 142 20.47 -1.61 -7.08
N VAL A 143 21.53 -0.80 -7.25
CA VAL A 143 22.03 -0.42 -8.58
C VAL A 143 22.61 -1.63 -9.32
N ASP A 144 23.11 -2.63 -8.59
CA ASP A 144 23.46 -3.95 -9.13
C ASP A 144 22.19 -4.81 -9.36
N ASP A 145 21.49 -4.52 -10.45
CA ASP A 145 20.19 -5.04 -10.92
C ASP A 145 20.02 -6.59 -10.91
N GLY A 146 21.12 -7.33 -10.72
CA GLY A 146 21.14 -8.80 -10.66
C GLY A 146 20.63 -9.42 -9.36
N MET A 147 20.61 -8.70 -8.22
CA MET A 147 20.32 -9.33 -6.92
C MET A 147 18.84 -9.32 -6.53
N ALA A 148 18.06 -8.34 -6.97
CA ALA A 148 16.60 -8.34 -6.79
C ALA A 148 15.97 -9.62 -7.34
N ARG A 149 16.49 -10.13 -8.48
CA ARG A 149 16.10 -11.43 -9.06
C ARG A 149 16.57 -12.62 -8.22
N LYS A 150 17.81 -12.62 -7.70
CA LYS A 150 18.34 -13.75 -6.90
C LYS A 150 17.66 -13.90 -5.53
N LEU A 151 17.40 -12.79 -4.83
CA LEU A 151 16.61 -12.80 -3.59
C LEU A 151 15.19 -13.32 -3.87
N PHE A 152 14.59 -12.90 -4.99
CA PHE A 152 13.26 -13.35 -5.42
C PHE A 152 13.19 -14.86 -5.71
N PHE A 153 14.14 -15.43 -6.46
CA PHE A 153 14.17 -16.87 -6.78
C PHE A 153 14.48 -17.75 -5.56
N GLY A 154 15.38 -17.33 -4.66
CA GLY A 154 15.61 -18.04 -3.40
C GLY A 154 14.34 -18.07 -2.53
N MET A 155 13.57 -16.98 -2.51
CA MET A 155 12.37 -16.84 -1.68
C MET A 155 11.16 -17.65 -2.15
N VAL A 156 10.95 -17.82 -3.46
CA VAL A 156 9.87 -18.68 -3.98
C VAL A 156 10.10 -20.14 -3.54
N ASN A 157 11.35 -20.60 -3.55
CA ASN A 157 11.68 -21.94 -3.07
C ASN A 157 11.52 -22.06 -1.53
N HIS A 158 11.86 -21.02 -0.77
CA HIS A 158 11.77 -21.07 0.70
C HIS A 158 10.35 -20.90 1.25
N SER A 159 9.49 -20.06 0.65
CA SER A 159 8.08 -19.94 1.07
C SER A 159 7.31 -21.23 0.80
N GLN A 160 7.63 -21.94 -0.30
CA GLN A 160 7.12 -23.29 -0.58
C GLN A 160 7.61 -24.32 0.44
N LEU A 161 8.87 -24.26 0.88
CA LEU A 161 9.40 -25.14 1.94
C LEU A 161 8.68 -24.95 3.28
N PHE A 162 8.46 -23.70 3.72
CA PHE A 162 7.72 -23.41 4.96
C PHE A 162 6.24 -23.79 4.91
N THR A 163 5.62 -23.73 3.73
CA THR A 163 4.22 -24.14 3.54
C THR A 163 4.11 -25.67 3.45
N ARG A 164 5.09 -26.34 2.82
CA ARG A 164 5.22 -27.80 2.79
C ARG A 164 5.46 -28.39 4.18
N GLU A 165 6.29 -27.77 5.02
CA GLU A 165 6.54 -28.25 6.40
C GLU A 165 5.26 -28.20 7.26
N ARG A 166 4.38 -27.22 7.03
CA ARG A 166 3.11 -27.11 7.75
C ARG A 166 2.08 -28.14 7.25
N LEU A 167 2.04 -28.40 5.95
CA LEU A 167 1.16 -29.42 5.36
C LEU A 167 1.65 -30.85 5.61
N ALA A 168 2.96 -31.09 5.65
CA ALA A 168 3.54 -32.41 5.89
C ALA A 168 3.46 -32.84 7.36
N ASN A 169 3.44 -31.88 8.30
CA ASN A 169 3.23 -32.17 9.72
C ASN A 169 1.75 -32.41 10.07
N ASP A 170 0.81 -31.85 9.30
CA ASP A 170 -0.65 -32.03 9.50
C ASP A 170 -1.23 -33.17 8.65
N ALA A 171 -0.57 -33.59 7.58
CA ALA A 171 -1.00 -34.69 6.72
C ALA A 171 0.16 -35.66 6.49
N GLY A 172 0.19 -36.77 7.24
CA GLY A 172 1.09 -37.89 6.98
C GLY A 172 0.75 -38.60 5.66
N ILE A 173 1.06 -37.97 4.52
CA ILE A 173 0.73 -38.50 3.19
C ILE A 173 1.91 -38.33 2.23
N THR A 174 2.26 -39.48 1.64
CA THR A 174 3.29 -39.74 0.65
C THR A 174 2.96 -39.16 -0.73
N GLU A 175 4.04 -38.82 -1.42
CA GLU A 175 4.15 -38.23 -2.75
C GLU A 175 3.47 -39.03 -3.89
N GLN A 176 2.75 -38.34 -4.79
CA GLN A 176 2.68 -38.72 -6.22
C GLN A 176 2.32 -37.53 -7.13
N LEU A 177 3.20 -37.32 -8.11
CA LEU A 177 3.18 -36.29 -9.16
C LEU A 177 2.13 -36.57 -10.25
N ARG A 178 1.53 -35.51 -10.81
CA ARG A 178 1.14 -35.46 -12.23
C ARG A 178 1.01 -34.02 -12.76
N GLN A 179 1.41 -33.85 -14.02
CA GLN A 179 1.64 -32.60 -14.77
C GLN A 179 0.34 -31.86 -15.18
N PRO A 180 0.42 -30.56 -15.56
CA PRO A 180 -0.72 -29.79 -16.06
C PRO A 180 -0.88 -29.94 -17.58
N SER A 181 -2.14 -30.09 -18.03
CA SER A 181 -2.53 -30.05 -19.45
C SER A 181 -2.99 -28.66 -19.87
N GLU A 182 -2.55 -28.26 -21.06
CA GLU A 182 -2.94 -27.11 -21.86
C GLU A 182 -4.43 -27.10 -22.17
N VAL A 183 -5.11 -25.93 -22.05
CA VAL A 183 -6.14 -25.44 -22.98
C VAL A 183 -6.26 -23.91 -22.79
N PHE A 184 -5.80 -23.12 -23.75
CA PHE A 184 -6.23 -21.72 -23.95
C PHE A 184 -6.22 -21.43 -25.45
N GLN A 185 -7.40 -21.27 -26.05
CA GLN A 185 -7.56 -20.58 -27.33
C GLN A 185 -8.99 -20.03 -27.46
N ASN A 186 -9.07 -18.85 -28.07
CA ASN A 186 -10.25 -18.08 -28.49
C ASN A 186 -10.81 -17.17 -27.36
N SER A 187 -10.94 -15.85 -27.51
CA SER A 187 -11.15 -15.04 -28.71
C SER A 187 -10.90 -13.56 -28.35
N PHE A 188 -10.21 -12.80 -29.20
CA PHE A 188 -10.18 -11.33 -29.16
C PHE A 188 -10.22 -10.81 -30.60
N ASP A 189 -11.38 -10.30 -31.00
CA ASP A 189 -11.58 -9.43 -32.14
C ASP A 189 -12.73 -8.48 -31.78
N LEU A 190 -12.40 -7.23 -31.50
CA LEU A 190 -13.21 -6.04 -31.82
C LEU A 190 -12.49 -4.81 -31.26
N PHE A 191 -11.88 -4.00 -32.12
CA PHE A 191 -11.96 -2.52 -32.09
C PHE A 191 -11.17 -1.97 -33.27
N ALA A 192 -11.89 -1.62 -34.34
CA ALA A 192 -11.41 -0.74 -35.40
C ALA A 192 -12.58 0.14 -35.87
N CYS A 193 -12.26 1.40 -36.17
CA CYS A 193 -13.08 2.47 -36.74
C CYS A 193 -14.00 3.20 -35.74
N ASN A 194 -13.92 4.54 -35.60
CA ASN A 194 -13.98 5.51 -36.70
C ASN A 194 -13.10 6.76 -36.49
N ALA A 195 -12.29 7.06 -37.50
CA ALA A 195 -11.91 8.43 -37.84
C ALA A 195 -12.09 8.60 -39.37
N ILE A 196 -13.22 9.15 -39.77
CA ILE A 196 -13.49 9.54 -41.15
C ILE A 196 -12.87 10.93 -41.35
N LYS A 197 -11.76 11.01 -42.09
CA LYS A 197 -11.27 12.26 -42.69
C LYS A 197 -11.89 12.37 -44.08
N GLY A 198 -12.76 13.35 -44.27
CA GLY A 198 -13.21 13.82 -45.57
C GLY A 198 -12.31 14.97 -46.05
N ASN A 199 -11.77 14.82 -47.26
CA ASN A 199 -10.99 15.82 -47.98
C ASN A 199 -11.83 17.06 -48.32
N ALA A 200 -11.30 18.25 -48.01
CA ALA A 200 -11.54 19.47 -48.77
C ALA A 200 -10.29 20.35 -48.69
N THR A 201 -9.75 20.70 -49.85
CA THR A 201 -8.67 21.66 -50.05
C THR A 201 -9.14 23.06 -49.65
N ASP A 202 -8.49 23.71 -48.69
CA ASP A 202 -8.47 25.17 -48.54
C ASP A 202 -7.32 25.60 -47.61
N ASN A 203 -6.75 26.77 -47.86
CA ASN A 203 -5.58 27.39 -47.21
C ASN A 203 -5.78 27.76 -45.70
N ASN A 204 -6.65 27.05 -44.97
CA ASN A 204 -6.92 27.25 -43.54
C ASN A 204 -6.19 26.24 -42.62
N ASN A 205 -5.31 25.39 -43.18
CA ASN A 205 -4.70 24.28 -42.44
C ASN A 205 -3.64 24.72 -41.40
N GLU A 206 -2.93 25.83 -41.60
CA GLU A 206 -1.91 26.28 -40.64
C GLU A 206 -2.53 26.87 -39.37
N GLN A 207 -3.63 27.62 -39.48
CA GLN A 207 -4.37 28.14 -38.33
C GLN A 207 -5.11 27.03 -37.56
N HIS A 208 -5.61 25.99 -38.24
CA HIS A 208 -6.21 24.84 -37.58
C HIS A 208 -5.18 23.93 -36.89
N SER A 209 -3.98 23.76 -37.45
CA SER A 209 -2.88 23.06 -36.79
C SER A 209 -2.42 23.81 -35.55
N ALA A 210 -2.14 25.12 -35.67
CA ALA A 210 -1.69 25.94 -34.55
C ALA A 210 -2.72 26.02 -33.40
N ASN A 211 -4.02 26.06 -33.73
CA ASN A 211 -5.09 25.99 -32.72
C ASN A 211 -5.23 24.61 -32.07
N CYS A 212 -4.94 23.53 -32.80
CA CYS A 212 -4.94 22.17 -32.25
C CYS A 212 -3.78 21.99 -31.26
N ASP A 213 -2.58 22.46 -31.65
CA ASP A 213 -1.37 22.41 -30.84
C ASP A 213 -1.52 23.26 -29.56
N GLN A 214 -2.10 24.46 -29.68
CA GLN A 214 -2.37 25.32 -28.51
C GLN A 214 -3.39 24.70 -27.56
N ASN A 215 -4.43 24.04 -28.07
CA ASN A 215 -5.42 23.37 -27.24
C ASN A 215 -4.82 22.15 -26.51
N GLN A 216 -3.95 21.38 -27.15
CA GLN A 216 -3.24 20.26 -26.51
C GLN A 216 -2.29 20.74 -25.42
N MET A 217 -1.53 21.81 -25.66
CA MET A 217 -0.66 22.43 -24.66
C MET A 217 -1.46 22.89 -23.42
N ASN A 218 -2.62 23.51 -23.63
CA ASN A 218 -3.49 23.94 -22.53
C ASN A 218 -4.02 22.75 -21.70
N VAL A 219 -4.25 21.58 -22.33
CA VAL A 219 -4.67 20.37 -21.61
C VAL A 219 -3.52 19.83 -20.76
N LEU A 220 -2.33 19.66 -21.33
CA LEU A 220 -1.16 19.16 -20.59
C LEU A 220 -0.79 20.05 -19.41
N GLU A 221 -0.83 21.38 -19.59
CA GLU A 221 -0.60 22.34 -18.51
C GLU A 221 -1.63 22.21 -17.38
N ALA A 222 -2.90 21.99 -17.73
CA ALA A 222 -3.96 21.78 -16.75
C ALA A 222 -3.77 20.46 -15.97
N GLU A 223 -3.30 19.42 -16.64
CA GLU A 223 -3.02 18.11 -16.05
C GLU A 223 -1.81 18.16 -15.11
N ASP A 224 -0.72 18.82 -15.52
CA ASP A 224 0.45 19.05 -14.66
C ASP A 224 0.10 19.90 -13.45
N ALA A 225 -0.73 20.95 -13.64
CA ALA A 225 -1.23 21.76 -12.55
C ALA A 225 -2.10 20.94 -11.59
N PHE A 226 -2.91 20.01 -12.10
CA PHE A 226 -3.69 19.08 -11.29
C PHE A 226 -2.78 18.15 -10.46
N LEU A 227 -1.82 17.48 -11.10
CA LEU A 227 -0.89 16.56 -10.44
C LEU A 227 -0.05 17.28 -9.37
N GLY A 228 0.45 18.47 -9.69
CA GLY A 228 1.21 19.31 -8.74
C GLY A 228 0.37 19.70 -7.52
N LYS A 229 -0.89 20.11 -7.73
CA LYS A 229 -1.81 20.46 -6.65
C LYS A 229 -2.18 19.24 -5.80
N LEU A 230 -2.43 18.09 -6.43
CA LEU A 230 -2.76 16.84 -5.75
C LEU A 230 -1.60 16.40 -4.85
N LYS A 231 -0.37 16.40 -5.38
CA LYS A 231 0.85 16.08 -4.64
C LYS A 231 1.01 16.96 -3.39
N GLU A 232 0.76 18.26 -3.50
CA GLU A 232 0.84 19.18 -2.37
C GLU A 232 -0.26 18.95 -1.32
N ILE A 233 -1.49 18.63 -1.76
CA ILE A 233 -2.59 18.27 -0.85
C ILE A 233 -2.23 17.00 -0.08
N ILE A 234 -1.77 15.95 -0.77
CA ILE A 234 -1.41 14.68 -0.16
C ILE A 234 -0.25 14.86 0.80
N ARG A 235 0.81 15.59 0.40
CA ARG A 235 1.95 15.89 1.27
C ARG A 235 1.53 16.53 2.59
N LYS A 236 0.55 17.45 2.56
CA LYS A 236 0.01 18.08 3.78
C LYS A 236 -0.74 17.09 4.67
N ILE A 237 -1.44 16.12 4.08
CA ILE A 237 -2.17 15.07 4.80
C ILE A 237 -1.20 14.04 5.41
N THR A 238 -0.11 13.72 4.72
CA THR A 238 0.82 12.65 5.10
C THR A 238 1.95 13.10 6.03
N CYS A 239 2.02 14.38 6.41
CA CYS A 239 3.13 14.95 7.20
C CYS A 239 3.37 14.26 8.55
N GLU A 240 2.42 13.43 9.02
CA GLU A 240 2.50 12.66 10.26
C GLU A 240 2.21 11.17 10.07
N SER A 241 2.07 10.68 8.83
CA SER A 241 1.62 9.32 8.54
C SER A 241 2.73 8.44 7.96
N THR A 242 2.58 7.14 8.19
CA THR A 242 3.43 6.06 7.68
C THR A 242 3.26 5.78 6.18
N CYS A 243 2.49 6.63 5.49
CA CYS A 243 2.09 6.41 4.11
C CYS A 243 3.24 6.76 3.16
N ILE A 244 3.41 5.93 2.14
CA ILE A 244 4.41 6.15 1.08
C ILE A 244 3.71 6.65 -0.19
N SER A 245 4.48 7.31 -1.06
CA SER A 245 4.03 7.66 -2.40
C SER A 245 4.12 6.47 -3.35
N PHE A 246 3.35 6.47 -4.44
CA PHE A 246 3.44 5.45 -5.49
C PHE A 246 4.83 5.40 -6.12
N SER A 247 5.56 6.52 -6.21
CA SER A 247 6.97 6.54 -6.63
C SER A 247 7.93 5.72 -5.77
N ARG A 248 7.55 5.38 -4.54
CA ARG A 248 8.34 4.59 -3.59
C ARG A 248 7.84 3.16 -3.42
N VAL A 249 6.72 2.81 -4.04
CA VAL A 249 6.18 1.45 -3.99
C VAL A 249 7.17 0.49 -4.65
N ARG A 250 7.32 -0.72 -4.08
CA ARG A 250 8.22 -1.76 -4.56
C ARG A 250 7.44 -3.05 -4.87
N PRO A 251 7.94 -3.92 -5.77
CA PRO A 251 7.33 -5.22 -6.01
C PRO A 251 7.19 -6.05 -4.72
N ASN A 252 6.09 -6.80 -4.60
CA ASN A 252 5.83 -7.74 -3.49
C ASN A 252 5.91 -7.13 -2.08
N CYS A 253 5.58 -5.84 -1.93
CA CYS A 253 5.49 -5.20 -0.62
C CYS A 253 4.03 -4.99 -0.19
N TYR A 254 3.88 -4.77 1.11
CA TYR A 254 2.68 -4.13 1.66
C TYR A 254 2.98 -2.65 1.91
N PHE A 255 1.98 -1.79 1.75
CA PHE A 255 2.16 -0.36 1.92
C PHE A 255 0.86 0.35 2.31
N ASP A 256 1.02 1.48 2.99
CA ASP A 256 -0.05 2.44 3.22
C ASP A 256 0.11 3.59 2.22
N VAL A 257 -0.98 4.07 1.64
CA VAL A 257 -0.97 5.19 0.69
C VAL A 257 -2.14 6.13 0.96
N VAL A 258 -1.91 7.44 0.79
CA VAL A 258 -2.98 8.43 0.68
C VAL A 258 -3.05 8.84 -0.79
N CYS A 259 -4.21 8.70 -1.39
CA CYS A 259 -4.41 8.95 -2.82
C CYS A 259 -5.81 9.49 -3.08
N GLN A 260 -6.00 10.09 -4.25
CA GLN A 260 -7.32 10.49 -4.74
C GLN A 260 -7.89 9.40 -5.65
N ILE A 261 -9.17 9.11 -5.50
CA ILE A 261 -9.92 8.24 -6.41
C ILE A 261 -10.21 9.03 -7.68
N VAL A 262 -9.77 8.50 -8.81
CA VAL A 262 -10.02 9.04 -10.15
C VAL A 262 -11.25 8.39 -10.76
N ALA A 263 -11.42 7.09 -10.55
CA ALA A 263 -12.60 6.35 -11.02
C ALA A 263 -12.93 5.14 -10.13
N VAL A 264 -14.19 4.74 -10.14
CA VAL A 264 -14.71 3.54 -9.47
C VAL A 264 -15.25 2.60 -10.52
N HIS A 265 -14.76 1.36 -10.52
CA HIS A 265 -15.16 0.31 -11.45
C HIS A 265 -15.79 -0.85 -10.71
N VAL A 266 -17.01 -1.20 -11.11
CA VAL A 266 -17.80 -2.26 -10.50
C VAL A 266 -17.93 -3.40 -11.50
N PRO A 267 -17.73 -4.66 -11.08
CA PRO A 267 -17.90 -5.81 -11.96
C PRO A 267 -19.34 -5.93 -12.46
N PHE A 268 -19.52 -6.47 -13.66
CA PHE A 268 -20.84 -6.92 -14.11
C PHE A 268 -21.37 -8.04 -13.22
N GLU A 269 -22.70 -8.18 -13.13
CA GLU A 269 -23.30 -9.29 -12.38
C GLU A 269 -22.76 -10.64 -12.88
N GLY A 270 -22.31 -11.47 -11.94
CA GLY A 270 -21.68 -12.77 -12.23
C GLY A 270 -20.16 -12.75 -12.45
N PHE A 271 -19.52 -11.58 -12.58
CA PHE A 271 -18.08 -11.46 -12.84
C PHE A 271 -17.28 -11.01 -11.59
N GLY A 272 -17.00 -11.95 -10.68
CA GLY A 272 -16.03 -11.75 -9.60
C GLY A 272 -16.51 -10.87 -8.42
N GLY A 273 -15.80 -10.99 -7.29
CA GLY A 273 -16.16 -10.37 -6.01
C GLY A 273 -15.37 -9.11 -5.65
N ALA A 274 -14.74 -8.44 -6.63
CA ALA A 274 -13.86 -7.29 -6.39
C ALA A 274 -14.41 -6.00 -6.99
N THR A 275 -14.29 -4.90 -6.26
CA THR A 275 -14.50 -3.54 -6.78
C THR A 275 -13.13 -2.91 -7.03
N TYR A 276 -12.94 -2.21 -8.14
CA TYR A 276 -11.65 -1.64 -8.50
C TYR A 276 -11.67 -0.12 -8.41
N LEU A 277 -10.61 0.45 -7.85
CA LEU A 277 -10.43 1.89 -7.73
C LEU A 277 -9.24 2.32 -8.59
N SER A 278 -9.48 3.19 -9.57
CA SER A 278 -8.41 3.95 -10.21
C SER A 278 -8.03 5.09 -9.27
N VAL A 279 -6.77 5.15 -8.85
CA VAL A 279 -6.28 6.10 -7.86
C VAL A 279 -4.99 6.77 -8.33
N CYS A 280 -4.72 7.98 -7.85
CA CYS A 280 -3.49 8.73 -8.13
C CYS A 280 -3.05 9.50 -6.88
N ASP A 281 -1.73 9.64 -6.66
CA ASP A 281 -1.16 10.48 -5.61
C ASP A 281 -0.34 11.67 -6.13
N GLY A 282 -0.35 11.88 -7.46
CA GLY A 282 0.47 12.88 -8.14
C GLY A 282 1.92 12.45 -8.38
N THR A 283 2.26 11.18 -8.15
CA THR A 283 3.61 10.64 -8.38
C THR A 283 3.61 9.44 -9.33
N LYS A 284 4.65 9.36 -10.16
CA LYS A 284 4.89 8.23 -11.06
C LYS A 284 5.72 7.15 -10.36
N SER A 285 5.28 5.90 -10.47
CA SER A 285 5.92 4.73 -9.90
C SER A 285 7.24 4.46 -10.62
N GLN A 286 8.23 4.00 -9.87
CA GLN A 286 9.49 3.50 -10.43
C GLN A 286 9.39 2.06 -10.92
N ILE A 287 8.24 1.42 -10.72
CA ILE A 287 8.04 0.03 -11.12
C ILE A 287 7.63 0.01 -12.60
N ASP A 288 8.46 -0.62 -13.44
CA ASP A 288 8.13 -0.84 -14.84
C ASP A 288 6.98 -1.86 -15.00
N GLY A 289 5.83 -1.36 -15.44
CA GLY A 289 4.64 -2.13 -15.78
C GLY A 289 3.37 -1.30 -15.66
N ASN A 290 2.44 -1.47 -16.60
CA ASN A 290 1.12 -0.87 -16.50
C ASN A 290 0.34 -1.51 -15.36
N PHE A 291 -0.40 -0.71 -14.61
CA PHE A 291 -1.34 -1.21 -13.61
C PHE A 291 -2.61 -1.67 -14.33
N TYR A 292 -3.03 -2.88 -13.99
CA TYR A 292 -4.02 -3.65 -14.72
C TYR A 292 -5.31 -2.89 -15.04
N CYS A 293 -5.74 -2.94 -16.30
CA CYS A 293 -7.06 -2.49 -16.74
C CYS A 293 -8.02 -3.69 -16.69
N VAL A 294 -9.12 -3.58 -15.95
CA VAL A 294 -9.97 -4.72 -15.62
C VAL A 294 -11.09 -4.88 -16.65
N GLY A 295 -10.95 -5.88 -17.53
CA GLY A 295 -12.07 -6.34 -18.37
C GLY A 295 -13.23 -6.90 -17.52
N GLY A 296 -14.47 -6.77 -18.00
CA GLY A 296 -15.65 -7.26 -17.30
C GLY A 296 -16.15 -6.37 -16.15
N THR A 297 -15.80 -5.09 -16.18
CA THR A 297 -16.31 -4.07 -15.24
C THR A 297 -16.96 -2.93 -16.00
N HIS A 298 -17.79 -2.15 -15.32
CA HIS A 298 -18.28 -0.85 -15.79
C HIS A 298 -17.85 0.25 -14.83
N THR A 299 -17.48 1.41 -15.39
CA THR A 299 -17.13 2.59 -14.61
C THR A 299 -18.40 3.27 -14.14
N THR A 300 -18.61 3.32 -12.82
CA THR A 300 -19.78 3.99 -12.24
C THR A 300 -19.54 5.47 -12.04
N GLN A 301 -18.29 5.87 -11.82
CA GLN A 301 -17.88 7.26 -11.62
C GLN A 301 -16.46 7.48 -12.15
N SER A 302 -16.22 8.62 -12.81
CA SER A 302 -14.89 9.00 -13.28
C SER A 302 -14.70 10.52 -13.28
N GLN A 303 -13.47 10.98 -13.03
CA GLN A 303 -13.07 12.35 -13.35
C GLN A 303 -12.76 12.47 -14.84
N MET A 304 -13.07 13.63 -15.44
CA MET A 304 -12.96 13.87 -16.90
C MET A 304 -11.58 13.57 -17.51
N PHE A 305 -10.52 13.52 -16.70
CA PHE A 305 -9.15 13.29 -17.17
C PHE A 305 -8.70 11.83 -17.15
N SER A 306 -9.60 10.87 -16.83
CA SER A 306 -9.23 9.44 -16.72
C SER A 306 -8.66 8.84 -17.99
N ASP A 307 -8.98 9.41 -19.15
CA ASP A 307 -8.68 8.81 -20.45
C ASP A 307 -7.44 9.43 -21.12
N SER A 308 -6.88 10.49 -20.55
CA SER A 308 -5.67 11.17 -21.05
C SER A 308 -4.44 10.27 -20.97
N GLU A 309 -3.65 10.23 -22.04
CA GLU A 309 -2.40 9.46 -22.07
C GLU A 309 -1.36 9.95 -21.07
N HIS A 310 -1.31 11.26 -20.81
CA HIS A 310 -0.34 11.84 -19.88
C HIS A 310 -0.63 11.45 -18.42
N ILE A 311 -1.91 11.43 -18.03
CA ILE A 311 -2.31 11.07 -16.67
C ILE A 311 -2.27 9.56 -16.40
N LYS A 312 -2.41 8.70 -17.42
CA LYS A 312 -2.39 7.24 -17.24
C LYS A 312 -1.16 6.72 -16.50
N ASP A 313 -0.01 7.35 -16.71
CA ASP A 313 1.25 7.01 -16.04
C ASP A 313 1.25 7.29 -14.53
N PHE A 314 0.28 8.05 -14.05
CA PHE A 314 0.10 8.42 -12.64
C PHE A 314 -1.10 7.71 -12.01
N VAL A 315 -1.85 6.90 -12.77
CA VAL A 315 -3.06 6.23 -12.31
C VAL A 315 -2.78 4.75 -12.07
N TYR A 316 -3.16 4.29 -10.89
CA TYR A 316 -2.98 2.93 -10.41
C TYR A 316 -4.33 2.30 -10.14
N VAL A 317 -4.49 1.02 -10.46
CA VAL A 317 -5.74 0.29 -10.19
C VAL A 317 -5.53 -0.62 -8.98
N ILE A 318 -6.35 -0.42 -7.95
CA ILE A 318 -6.37 -1.25 -6.74
C ILE A 318 -7.66 -2.08 -6.73
N GLY A 319 -7.52 -3.40 -6.73
CA GLY A 319 -8.64 -4.33 -6.56
C GLY A 319 -8.97 -4.51 -5.07
N CYS A 320 -10.16 -4.09 -4.67
CA CYS A 320 -10.70 -4.26 -3.32
C CYS A 320 -11.61 -5.50 -3.28
N TRP A 321 -11.28 -6.45 -2.41
CA TRP A 321 -11.97 -7.74 -2.30
C TRP A 321 -12.76 -7.85 -1.00
N ASP A 322 -13.67 -8.83 -0.96
CA ASP A 322 -14.44 -9.21 0.23
C ASP A 322 -15.21 -8.00 0.82
N ASP A 323 -15.10 -7.73 2.12
CA ASP A 323 -15.77 -6.61 2.78
C ASP A 323 -15.32 -5.23 2.27
N TYR A 324 -14.11 -5.13 1.69
CA TYR A 324 -13.66 -3.89 1.07
C TYR A 324 -14.26 -3.66 -0.32
N ALA A 325 -14.74 -4.69 -1.02
CA ALA A 325 -15.40 -4.51 -2.30
C ALA A 325 -16.68 -3.65 -2.13
N GLU A 326 -17.51 -3.99 -1.15
CA GLU A 326 -18.74 -3.24 -0.85
C GLU A 326 -18.45 -1.85 -0.26
N LYS A 327 -17.37 -1.71 0.52
CA LYS A 327 -16.93 -0.40 1.02
C LYS A 327 -16.45 0.49 -0.13
N ALA A 328 -15.71 -0.08 -1.09
CA ALA A 328 -15.15 0.64 -2.22
C ALA A 328 -16.23 1.23 -3.14
N LYS A 329 -17.36 0.54 -3.33
CA LYS A 329 -18.52 1.01 -4.13
C LYS A 329 -19.11 2.34 -3.65
N LYS A 330 -18.91 2.69 -2.38
CA LYS A 330 -19.50 3.89 -1.74
C LYS A 330 -18.63 5.14 -1.89
N PHE A 331 -17.43 5.01 -2.44
CA PHE A 331 -16.58 6.16 -2.71
C PHE A 331 -16.99 6.85 -3.99
N GLU A 332 -16.61 8.13 -4.07
CA GLU A 332 -16.86 8.94 -5.25
C GLU A 332 -15.55 9.34 -5.95
N ALA A 333 -15.62 9.55 -7.26
CA ALA A 333 -14.52 10.14 -8.00
C ALA A 333 -14.18 11.53 -7.42
N GLY A 334 -12.93 11.72 -7.03
CA GLY A 334 -12.41 12.90 -6.34
C GLY A 334 -12.26 12.77 -4.83
N ASP A 335 -12.78 11.72 -4.21
CA ASP A 335 -12.52 11.43 -2.80
C ASP A 335 -11.01 11.20 -2.59
N ILE A 336 -10.46 11.77 -1.52
CA ILE A 336 -9.12 11.44 -1.03
C ILE A 336 -9.27 10.39 0.05
N VAL A 337 -8.63 9.25 -0.17
CA VAL A 337 -8.69 8.08 0.70
C VAL A 337 -7.31 7.73 1.23
N ARG A 338 -7.30 7.12 2.41
CA ARG A 338 -6.14 6.42 2.96
C ARG A 338 -6.41 4.93 2.81
N ILE A 339 -5.51 4.25 2.11
CA ILE A 339 -5.53 2.80 1.93
C ILE A 339 -4.41 2.24 2.79
N LEU A 340 -4.77 1.34 3.70
CA LEU A 340 -3.88 0.74 4.67
C LEU A 340 -3.53 -0.68 4.25
N ASN A 341 -2.24 -0.97 4.25
CA ASN A 341 -1.65 -2.28 4.03
C ASN A 341 -2.14 -2.95 2.73
N ALA A 342 -2.23 -2.16 1.66
CA ALA A 342 -2.42 -2.64 0.29
C ALA A 342 -1.21 -3.49 -0.13
N LYS A 343 -1.44 -4.50 -0.97
CA LYS A 343 -0.40 -5.43 -1.42
C LYS A 343 -0.08 -5.21 -2.88
N VAL A 344 1.20 -5.10 -3.19
CA VAL A 344 1.70 -5.31 -4.56
C VAL A 344 1.86 -6.81 -4.79
N GLY A 345 1.07 -7.38 -5.68
CA GLY A 345 1.18 -8.77 -6.10
C GLY A 345 2.42 -9.03 -6.98
N PRO A 346 2.70 -10.30 -7.30
CA PRO A 346 3.71 -10.62 -8.31
C PRO A 346 3.28 -10.11 -9.70
N LYS A 347 4.24 -10.04 -10.65
CA LYS A 347 3.90 -9.83 -12.06
C LYS A 347 3.05 -10.99 -12.57
N ASP A 348 1.99 -10.68 -13.29
CA ASP A 348 1.24 -11.68 -14.04
C ASP A 348 1.99 -12.11 -15.32
N ALA A 349 1.37 -13.00 -16.11
CA ALA A 349 1.93 -13.48 -17.36
C ALA A 349 2.18 -12.36 -18.40
N ASN A 350 1.49 -11.22 -18.26
CA ASN A 350 1.63 -10.05 -19.11
C ASN A 350 2.66 -9.05 -18.56
N GLY A 351 3.34 -9.40 -17.46
CA GLY A 351 4.32 -8.55 -16.81
C GLY A 351 3.73 -7.41 -15.98
N GLN A 352 2.43 -7.41 -15.70
CA GLN A 352 1.72 -6.36 -14.99
C GLN A 352 1.63 -6.65 -13.49
N PHE A 353 1.68 -5.59 -12.68
CA PHE A 353 1.52 -5.70 -11.24
C PHE A 353 0.06 -5.51 -10.83
N HIS A 354 -0.37 -6.33 -9.87
CA HIS A 354 -1.70 -6.27 -9.29
C HIS A 354 -1.64 -5.61 -7.92
N LEU A 355 -2.28 -4.46 -7.74
CA LEU A 355 -2.48 -3.89 -6.42
C LEU A 355 -3.77 -4.43 -5.83
N SER A 356 -3.71 -4.95 -4.62
CA SER A 356 -4.85 -5.62 -3.99
C SER A 356 -5.05 -5.19 -2.54
N LEU A 357 -6.31 -5.04 -2.17
CA LEU A 357 -6.77 -4.85 -0.81
C LEU A 357 -7.75 -5.98 -0.49
N HIS A 358 -7.23 -7.05 0.12
CA HIS A 358 -8.04 -8.19 0.53
C HIS A 358 -8.65 -7.99 1.90
N GLY A 359 -9.93 -8.34 2.00
CA GLY A 359 -10.69 -8.25 3.23
C GLY A 359 -10.48 -9.43 4.16
N HIS A 360 -11.35 -9.52 5.15
CA HIS A 360 -11.27 -10.51 6.20
C HIS A 360 -11.78 -11.86 5.73
N THR A 361 -10.87 -12.76 5.34
CA THR A 361 -11.18 -14.20 5.32
C THR A 361 -10.95 -14.80 6.70
N ALA A 362 -11.64 -15.90 7.04
CA ALA A 362 -11.57 -16.57 8.35
C ALA A 362 -10.15 -16.95 8.80
N ASN A 363 -9.19 -17.01 7.87
CA ASN A 363 -7.79 -17.35 8.11
C ASN A 363 -6.82 -16.16 7.92
N SER A 364 -7.31 -14.95 7.66
CA SER A 364 -6.47 -13.78 7.40
C SER A 364 -6.27 -12.91 8.64
N VAL A 365 -5.01 -12.63 8.97
CA VAL A 365 -4.68 -11.69 10.06
C VAL A 365 -4.95 -10.26 9.62
N LYS A 366 -5.59 -9.52 10.52
CA LYS A 366 -5.91 -8.09 10.41
C LYS A 366 -4.63 -7.25 10.55
N TYR A 367 -3.81 -7.18 9.50
CA TYR A 367 -2.69 -6.23 9.44
C TYR A 367 -3.17 -4.79 9.23
N LYS A 368 -4.18 -4.37 10.00
CA LYS A 368 -4.89 -3.08 9.89
C LYS A 368 -5.23 -2.70 8.44
N ARG A 369 -5.48 -3.71 7.59
CA ARG A 369 -5.98 -3.46 6.24
C ARG A 369 -7.24 -2.62 6.34
N GLY A 370 -7.39 -1.72 5.39
CA GLY A 370 -8.50 -0.78 5.44
C GLY A 370 -8.44 0.22 4.32
N ILE A 371 -9.59 0.82 4.08
CA ILE A 371 -9.72 2.00 3.25
C ILE A 371 -10.61 2.99 3.97
N GLU A 372 -10.17 4.23 4.07
CA GLU A 372 -10.82 5.29 4.84
C GLU A 372 -10.90 6.56 4.02
N CYS A 373 -12.05 7.24 4.05
CA CYS A 373 -12.17 8.56 3.45
C CYS A 373 -11.45 9.57 4.34
N VAL A 374 -10.42 10.23 3.81
CA VAL A 374 -9.74 11.34 4.50
C VAL A 374 -10.42 12.66 4.16
N ARG A 375 -10.86 12.82 2.91
CA ARG A 375 -11.55 14.02 2.45
C ARG A 375 -12.52 13.67 1.33
N LYS A 376 -13.77 14.07 1.47
CA LYS A 376 -14.78 13.91 0.42
C LYS A 376 -14.56 14.87 -0.74
N ALA A 377 -14.91 14.42 -1.94
CA ALA A 377 -15.02 15.27 -3.12
C ALA A 377 -15.95 16.45 -2.83
N LYS A 378 -15.56 17.65 -3.28
CA LYS A 378 -16.44 18.81 -3.16
C LYS A 378 -17.50 18.68 -4.26
N ARG A 379 -18.69 18.20 -3.91
CA ARG A 379 -19.84 18.12 -4.84
C ARG A 379 -20.06 19.48 -5.50
N ARG A 380 -20.22 19.50 -6.83
CA ARG A 380 -20.57 20.74 -7.53
C ARG A 380 -21.98 21.15 -7.09
N PRO A 381 -22.27 22.45 -6.93
CA PRO A 381 -23.60 22.92 -6.56
C PRO A 381 -24.72 22.41 -7.49
N SER A 382 -24.41 22.15 -8.76
CA SER A 382 -25.33 21.61 -9.78
C SER A 382 -25.86 20.22 -9.47
N ASP A 383 -25.14 19.42 -8.67
CA ASP A 383 -25.46 18.01 -8.45
C ASP A 383 -26.41 17.83 -7.25
N ARG A 384 -26.84 18.92 -6.60
CA ARG A 384 -27.76 18.90 -5.45
C ARG A 384 -29.25 18.82 -5.84
N CYS A 385 -29.59 18.92 -7.11
CA CYS A 385 -30.99 19.10 -7.53
C CYS A 385 -31.80 17.80 -7.71
N ALA A 386 -31.27 16.61 -7.38
CA ALA A 386 -31.94 15.34 -7.70
C ALA A 386 -32.49 14.55 -6.50
N GLU A 387 -32.13 14.85 -5.25
CA GLU A 387 -32.50 13.97 -4.11
C GLU A 387 -33.51 14.55 -3.10
N ASP A 388 -33.76 15.87 -3.08
CA ASP A 388 -34.68 16.48 -2.09
C ASP A 388 -36.16 16.56 -2.56
N GLY A 389 -36.52 15.84 -3.64
CA GLY A 389 -37.86 15.92 -4.25
C GLY A 389 -38.92 14.94 -3.75
N ALA A 390 -38.63 14.10 -2.74
CA ALA A 390 -39.53 13.04 -2.33
C ALA A 390 -39.60 12.87 -0.81
N THR A 391 -40.21 13.83 -0.09
CA THR A 391 -40.90 13.59 1.20
C THR A 391 -41.59 14.86 1.74
N GLU A 392 -42.46 15.51 0.97
CA GLU A 392 -43.47 16.41 1.55
C GLU A 392 -44.80 16.28 0.81
N ALA A 393 -45.49 15.17 1.04
CA ALA A 393 -46.93 15.09 0.89
C ALA A 393 -47.48 14.23 2.03
N GLU A 394 -48.57 14.71 2.62
CA GLU A 394 -49.40 14.09 3.67
C GLU A 394 -49.01 14.36 5.14
N SER A 395 -49.55 15.45 5.70
CA SER A 395 -50.43 15.37 6.88
C SER A 395 -50.89 16.77 7.32
N ASN A 396 -51.77 17.39 6.55
CA ASN A 396 -52.64 18.46 7.07
C ASN A 396 -53.89 17.84 7.67
N ALA A 397 -53.86 17.56 8.97
CA ALA A 397 -55.04 17.36 9.78
C ALA A 397 -54.96 18.27 11.03
N HIS A 398 -55.78 19.32 11.01
CA HIS A 398 -56.09 20.14 12.18
C HIS A 398 -56.63 19.29 13.34
N PRO A 399 -56.38 19.72 14.59
CA PRO A 399 -57.54 20.12 15.37
C PRO A 399 -57.36 21.46 16.08
N SER A 400 -58.46 22.22 15.99
CA SER A 400 -58.78 23.41 16.76
C SER A 400 -58.76 23.16 18.27
N GLY A 401 -58.05 24.00 19.02
CA GLY A 401 -58.09 24.01 20.48
C GLY A 401 -57.71 25.36 21.06
N LYS A 402 -58.68 26.28 21.12
CA LYS A 402 -58.58 27.55 21.84
C LYS A 402 -58.29 27.27 23.33
N ARG A 403 -57.16 27.75 23.84
CA ARG A 403 -56.91 27.86 25.30
C ARG A 403 -57.19 29.28 25.76
N THR A 404 -58.33 29.43 26.41
CA THR A 404 -58.75 30.60 27.17
C THR A 404 -57.91 30.70 28.44
N ARG A 405 -57.39 31.89 28.74
CA ARG A 405 -56.80 32.23 30.05
C ARG A 405 -57.92 32.37 31.08
N GLN A 406 -57.81 31.71 32.22
CA GLN A 406 -58.48 32.12 33.45
C GLN A 406 -57.43 32.28 34.55
N ARG A 407 -57.39 33.51 35.07
CA ARG A 407 -56.91 33.88 36.40
C ARG A 407 -57.96 33.40 37.39
N GLU A 408 -57.53 32.82 38.50
CA GLU A 408 -58.27 32.97 39.76
C GLU A 408 -57.29 33.33 40.87
N ASP A 409 -57.71 34.36 41.60
CA ASP A 409 -57.11 34.96 42.77
C ASP A 409 -57.53 34.19 44.04
N GLY A 410 -56.63 34.19 45.03
CA GLY A 410 -56.78 34.30 46.49
C GLY A 410 -58.05 33.88 47.27
N GLY A 411 -57.77 33.32 48.47
CA GLY A 411 -58.64 33.24 49.68
C GLY A 411 -58.87 31.77 50.10
N ASP A 412 -58.62 31.30 51.33
CA ASP A 412 -58.20 31.83 52.63
C ASP A 412 -57.29 30.79 53.33
#